data_AF-A0A2G5QPL4-F1
#
_entry.id   AF-A0A2G5QPL4-F1
#
_cell.length_a   1.000
_cell.length_b   1.000
_cell.length_c   1.000
_cell.angle_alpha   90.00
_cell.angle_beta   90.00
_cell.angle_gamma   90.00
#
_symmetry.space_group_name_H-M   'P 1'
#
loop_
_entity.id
_entity.type
_entity.pdbx_description
1 polymer ?
#
loop_
_entity_poly.entity_id
_entity_poly.type
_entity_poly.pdbx_seq_one_letter_code
_entity_poly.pdbx_strand_id
1 'polypeptide(L)'
;MSDDSVVIDGVRFMSLYHHDGRFVRGAGLFAFARRDPDGGRTIFCLELAQDISRQADCGHAAWGHAVSHGMNELLVHLAGSQQTPGEVGADATFPPLRYALVEAAAAPGGDAAMPANPADQAVA
;
A
#
# COMPACT_ATOMS: atom_id res chain seq x y z
N MET A 1 10.49 -10.00 -23.30
CA MET A 1 9.63 -9.26 -22.35
C MET A 1 10.32 -9.38 -21.02
N SER A 2 11.00 -8.33 -20.56
CA SER A 2 11.53 -8.36 -19.20
C SER A 2 10.34 -8.32 -18.26
N ASP A 3 10.14 -9.41 -17.53
CA ASP A 3 9.15 -9.51 -16.48
C ASP A 3 9.59 -8.52 -15.39
N ASP A 4 8.96 -7.36 -15.35
CA ASP A 4 9.43 -6.16 -14.64
C ASP A 4 9.15 -6.27 -13.13
N SER A 5 9.70 -7.34 -12.56
CA SER A 5 9.46 -7.77 -11.19
C SER A 5 10.50 -7.20 -10.23
N VAL A 6 10.05 -6.86 -9.04
CA VAL A 6 10.85 -6.23 -7.97
C VAL A 6 10.79 -7.11 -6.75
N VAL A 7 11.92 -7.25 -6.06
CA VAL A 7 11.93 -7.92 -4.75
C VAL A 7 11.90 -6.90 -3.64
N ILE A 8 10.93 -7.05 -2.73
CA ILE A 8 10.80 -6.28 -1.49
C ILE A 8 10.83 -7.29 -0.34
N ASP A 9 11.79 -7.18 0.56
CA ASP A 9 11.94 -8.05 1.74
C ASP A 9 11.84 -9.56 1.44
N GLY A 10 12.37 -9.99 0.29
CA GLY A 10 12.36 -11.39 -0.15
C GLY A 10 11.07 -11.86 -0.84
N VAL A 11 10.09 -10.99 -1.02
CA VAL A 11 8.84 -11.24 -1.75
C VAL A 11 8.93 -10.59 -3.14
N ARG A 12 8.51 -11.31 -4.19
CA ARG A 12 8.53 -10.78 -5.56
C ARG A 12 7.19 -10.12 -5.83
N PHE A 13 7.26 -8.90 -6.33
CA PHE A 13 6.12 -8.12 -6.80
C PHE A 13 6.21 -7.95 -8.30
N MET A 14 5.08 -8.13 -8.98
CA MET A 14 4.92 -7.71 -10.36
C MET A 14 4.69 -6.19 -10.39
N SER A 15 5.43 -5.48 -11.24
CA SER A 15 5.20 -4.06 -11.48
C SER A 15 4.17 -3.87 -12.59
N LEU A 16 3.07 -3.22 -12.27
CA LEU A 16 2.05 -2.79 -13.22
C LEU A 16 2.02 -1.27 -13.30
N TYR A 17 1.44 -0.70 -14.35
CA TYR A 17 0.96 0.67 -14.25
C TYR A 17 -0.28 0.72 -13.36
N HIS A 18 -0.46 1.79 -12.59
CA HIS A 18 -1.57 1.85 -11.62
C HIS A 18 -2.97 1.70 -12.25
N HIS A 19 -3.14 1.99 -13.54
CA HIS A 19 -4.41 1.87 -14.24
C HIS A 19 -4.74 0.42 -14.59
N ASP A 20 -3.72 -0.45 -14.64
CA ASP A 20 -3.87 -1.87 -14.85
C ASP A 20 -4.24 -2.63 -13.57
N GLY A 21 -4.12 -1.97 -12.41
CA GLY A 21 -4.55 -2.52 -11.11
C GLY A 21 -6.01 -2.99 -11.11
N ARG A 22 -6.87 -2.35 -11.91
CA ARG A 22 -8.28 -2.73 -12.09
C ARG A 22 -8.49 -4.15 -12.65
N PHE A 23 -7.45 -4.79 -13.18
CA PHE A 23 -7.49 -6.14 -13.72
C PHE A 23 -6.97 -7.21 -12.75
N VAL A 24 -6.39 -6.80 -11.61
CA VAL A 24 -5.79 -7.70 -10.63
C VAL A 24 -6.88 -8.30 -9.73
N ARG A 25 -7.40 -9.46 -10.15
CA ARG A 25 -8.43 -10.18 -9.39
C ARG A 25 -7.78 -11.08 -8.35
N GLY A 26 -8.02 -10.81 -7.08
CA GLY A 26 -7.61 -11.68 -5.98
C GLY A 26 -7.06 -10.93 -4.78
N ALA A 27 -6.94 -11.68 -3.68
CA ALA A 27 -6.30 -11.22 -2.46
C ALA A 27 -4.78 -11.17 -2.62
N GLY A 28 -4.11 -10.35 -1.83
CA GLY A 28 -2.66 -10.23 -1.85
C GLY A 28 -2.15 -8.91 -1.29
N LEU A 29 -0.86 -8.67 -1.49
CA LEU A 29 -0.21 -7.41 -1.15
C LEU A 29 -0.17 -6.49 -2.37
N PHE A 30 -0.33 -5.20 -2.13
CA PHE A 30 -0.07 -4.18 -3.13
C PHE A 30 0.66 -2.97 -2.53
N ALA A 31 1.36 -2.21 -3.38
CA ALA A 31 1.92 -0.91 -3.01
C ALA A 31 1.90 0.04 -4.20
N PHE A 32 1.67 1.33 -3.94
CA PHE A 32 1.90 2.38 -4.94
C PHE A 32 3.41 2.64 -5.03
N ALA A 33 3.92 2.79 -6.25
CA ALA A 33 5.35 3.03 -6.44
C ALA A 33 5.63 3.97 -7.61
N ARG A 34 6.88 4.44 -7.67
CA ARG A 34 7.47 5.06 -8.85
C ARG A 34 8.90 4.57 -9.04
N ARG A 35 9.38 4.64 -10.27
CA ARG A 35 10.81 4.56 -10.56
C ARG A 35 11.50 5.88 -10.29
N ASP A 36 12.65 5.79 -9.66
CA ASP A 36 13.53 6.92 -9.44
C ASP A 36 14.54 7.04 -10.60
N PRO A 37 15.10 8.24 -10.87
CA PRO A 37 16.04 8.45 -11.98
C PRO A 37 17.33 7.62 -11.90
N ASP A 38 17.69 7.15 -10.71
CA ASP A 38 18.87 6.31 -10.45
C ASP A 38 18.59 4.81 -10.66
N GLY A 39 17.41 4.45 -11.17
CA GLY A 39 16.97 3.06 -11.29
C GLY A 39 16.44 2.47 -9.98
N GLY A 40 16.37 3.26 -8.92
CA GLY A 40 15.71 2.90 -7.66
C GLY A 40 14.19 2.89 -7.79
N ARG A 41 13.53 2.50 -6.70
CA ARG A 41 12.08 2.62 -6.56
C ARG A 41 11.70 3.24 -5.22
N THR A 42 10.79 4.19 -5.29
CA THR A 42 10.12 4.72 -4.10
C THR A 42 8.78 4.01 -3.95
N ILE A 43 8.55 3.39 -2.79
CA ILE A 43 7.36 2.61 -2.42
C ILE A 43 6.54 3.41 -1.43
N PHE A 44 5.22 3.37 -1.57
CA PHE A 44 4.25 4.00 -0.69
C PHE A 44 3.06 3.07 -0.44
N CYS A 45 2.56 3.07 0.80
CA CYS A 45 1.30 2.40 1.16
C CYS A 45 1.30 0.90 0.83
N LEU A 46 2.22 0.13 1.42
CA LEU A 46 2.24 -1.33 1.30
C LEU A 46 1.12 -1.92 2.17
N GLU A 47 0.10 -2.49 1.53
CA GLU A 47 -1.11 -2.97 2.20
C GLU A 47 -1.52 -4.37 1.74
N LEU A 48 -2.25 -5.06 2.62
CA LEU A 48 -2.93 -6.32 2.32
C LEU A 48 -4.37 -6.03 1.88
N ALA A 49 -4.79 -6.62 0.76
CA ALA A 49 -6.16 -6.52 0.25
C ALA A 49 -6.78 -7.91 0.06
N GLN A 50 -8.09 -8.00 0.27
CA GLN A 50 -8.87 -9.19 -0.09
C GLN A 50 -9.21 -9.22 -1.60
N ASP A 51 -9.26 -8.05 -2.23
CA ASP A 51 -9.39 -7.86 -3.68
C ASP A 51 -8.61 -6.61 -4.08
N ILE A 52 -7.42 -6.80 -4.65
CA ILE A 52 -6.52 -5.68 -5.00
C ILE A 52 -7.20 -4.72 -5.98
N SER A 53 -8.00 -5.23 -6.92
CA SER A 53 -8.66 -4.37 -7.92
C SER A 53 -9.69 -3.39 -7.36
N ARG A 54 -10.18 -3.63 -6.14
CA ARG A 54 -11.12 -2.75 -5.44
C ARG A 54 -10.44 -1.81 -4.44
N GLN A 55 -9.22 -2.15 -4.02
CA GLN A 55 -8.50 -1.40 -3.01
C GLN A 55 -7.45 -0.49 -3.65
N ALA A 56 -6.78 -0.93 -4.71
CA ALA A 56 -5.73 -0.16 -5.40
C ALA A 56 -6.28 0.74 -6.52
N ASP A 57 -7.34 1.51 -6.23
CA ASP A 57 -7.99 2.39 -7.20
C ASP A 57 -8.11 3.84 -6.72
N CYS A 58 -8.78 4.68 -7.50
CA CYS A 58 -8.97 6.10 -7.19
C CYS A 58 -9.83 6.38 -5.95
N GLY A 59 -10.55 5.38 -5.43
CA GLY A 59 -11.27 5.44 -4.16
C GLY A 59 -10.39 5.19 -2.94
N HIS A 60 -9.12 4.78 -3.11
CA HIS A 60 -8.22 4.53 -1.99
C HIS A 60 -7.90 5.81 -1.22
N ALA A 61 -7.90 5.75 0.11
CA ALA A 61 -7.56 6.91 0.97
C ALA A 61 -6.18 7.51 0.64
N ALA A 62 -5.23 6.65 0.26
CA ALA A 62 -3.88 7.07 -0.09
C ALA A 62 -3.73 7.53 -1.55
N TRP A 63 -4.76 7.39 -2.41
CA TRP A 63 -4.65 7.63 -3.85
C TRP A 63 -4.24 9.06 -4.20
N GLY A 64 -4.88 10.05 -3.59
CA GLY A 64 -4.56 11.47 -3.85
C GLY A 64 -3.11 11.81 -3.50
N HIS A 65 -2.58 11.23 -2.42
CA HIS A 65 -1.18 11.38 -2.04
C HIS A 65 -0.26 10.67 -3.05
N ALA A 66 -0.58 9.43 -3.41
CA ALA A 66 0.18 8.65 -4.37
C ALA A 66 0.32 9.38 -5.73
N VAL A 67 -0.78 9.86 -6.29
CA VAL A 67 -0.78 10.59 -7.57
C VAL A 67 -0.02 11.90 -7.48
N SER A 68 -0.21 12.69 -6.41
CA SER A 68 0.50 13.96 -6.25
C SER A 68 2.02 13.80 -6.09
N HIS A 69 2.48 12.63 -5.64
CA HIS A 69 3.91 12.30 -5.53
C HIS A 69 4.44 11.49 -6.74
N GLY A 70 3.65 11.38 -7.81
CA GLY A 70 4.06 10.76 -9.06
C GLY A 70 4.14 9.24 -9.02
N MET A 71 3.43 8.58 -8.09
CA MET A 71 3.37 7.12 -8.00
C MET A 71 2.54 6.56 -9.17
N ASN A 72 3.23 6.18 -10.25
CA ASN A 72 2.63 5.71 -11.50
C ASN A 72 2.58 4.19 -11.63
N GLU A 73 3.24 3.47 -10.71
CA GLU A 73 3.30 2.01 -10.66
C GLU A 73 2.43 1.45 -9.53
N LEU A 74 1.96 0.24 -9.75
CA LEU A 74 1.32 -0.61 -8.76
C LEU A 74 2.12 -1.91 -8.66
N LEU A 75 2.76 -2.12 -7.52
CA LEU A 75 3.44 -3.36 -7.19
C LEU A 75 2.43 -4.34 -6.63
N VAL A 76 2.41 -5.57 -7.14
CA VAL A 76 1.40 -6.57 -6.78
C VAL A 76 2.04 -7.91 -6.46
N HIS A 77 1.62 -8.52 -5.35
CA HIS A 77 1.89 -9.91 -5.03
C HIS A 77 0.57 -10.61 -4.67
N LEU A 78 0.13 -11.56 -5.51
CA LEU A 78 -1.12 -12.29 -5.30
C LEU A 78 -0.94 -13.42 -4.27
N ALA A 79 -1.91 -13.55 -3.37
CA ALA A 79 -2.01 -14.67 -2.45
C ALA A 79 -2.22 -15.97 -3.23
N GLY A 80 -1.55 -17.05 -2.80
CA GLY A 80 -1.55 -18.32 -3.52
C GLY A 80 -0.68 -18.34 -4.77
N SER A 81 0.18 -17.32 -4.98
CA SER A 81 1.27 -17.43 -5.94
C SER A 81 2.17 -18.62 -5.58
N GLN A 82 2.72 -19.30 -6.58
CA GLN A 82 3.63 -20.45 -6.39
C GLN A 82 5.02 -20.03 -5.90
N GLN A 83 5.19 -18.80 -5.42
CA GLN A 83 6.47 -18.30 -4.96
C GLN A 83 6.77 -18.84 -3.56
N THR A 84 7.92 -19.48 -3.38
CA THR A 84 8.42 -19.83 -2.05
C THR A 84 9.01 -18.57 -1.38
N PRO A 85 8.78 -18.33 -0.07
CA PRO A 85 9.45 -17.22 0.62
C PRO A 85 10.98 -17.30 0.49
N GLY A 86 11.62 -16.22 0.06
CA GLY A 86 13.06 -16.18 -0.20
C GLY A 86 13.48 -16.77 -1.55
N GLU A 87 12.55 -17.37 -2.30
CA GLU A 87 12.79 -17.75 -3.69
C GLU A 87 12.73 -16.50 -4.56
N VAL A 88 13.89 -16.20 -5.14
CA VAL A 88 14.11 -15.11 -6.05
C VAL A 88 14.53 -15.73 -7.37
N GLY A 89 13.65 -15.72 -8.37
CA GLY A 89 14.00 -16.16 -9.72
C GLY A 89 15.18 -15.35 -10.28
N ALA A 90 15.95 -15.96 -11.18
CA ALA A 90 17.23 -15.43 -11.68
C ALA A 90 17.13 -14.07 -12.40
N ASP A 91 15.92 -13.65 -12.77
CA ASP A 91 15.58 -12.41 -13.45
C ASP A 91 15.05 -11.30 -12.50
N ALA A 92 14.99 -11.56 -11.19
CA ALA A 92 14.55 -10.57 -10.22
C ALA A 92 15.48 -9.35 -10.20
N THR A 93 14.86 -8.17 -10.21
CA THR A 93 15.60 -6.92 -10.00
C THR A 93 15.53 -6.50 -8.54
N PHE A 94 16.67 -6.08 -8.00
CA PHE A 94 16.84 -5.53 -6.66
C PHE A 94 17.22 -4.05 -6.74
N PRO A 95 16.28 -3.18 -7.13
CA PRO A 95 16.57 -1.75 -7.18
C PRO A 95 16.76 -1.20 -5.75
N PRO A 96 17.55 -0.14 -5.56
CA PRO A 96 17.54 0.60 -4.30
C PRO A 96 16.10 0.98 -3.91
N LEU A 97 15.65 0.55 -2.74
CA LEU A 97 14.31 0.80 -2.24
C LEU A 97 14.28 1.99 -1.29
N ARG A 98 13.32 2.88 -1.51
CA ARG A 98 13.00 4.00 -0.63
C ARG A 98 11.54 3.90 -0.21
N TYR A 99 11.24 4.28 1.02
CA TYR A 99 9.88 4.26 1.54
C TYR A 99 9.39 5.69 1.76
N ALA A 100 8.34 6.07 1.05
CA ALA A 100 7.57 7.26 1.37
C ALA A 100 6.68 6.92 2.56
N LEU A 101 6.92 7.57 3.70
CA LEU A 101 6.10 7.41 4.89
C LEU A 101 5.19 8.63 5.01
N VAL A 102 3.88 8.40 5.18
CA VAL A 102 2.95 9.46 5.56
C VAL A 102 2.79 9.35 7.07
N GLU A 103 3.07 10.45 7.79
CA GLU A 103 2.61 10.57 9.17
C GLU A 103 1.10 10.44 9.16
N ALA A 104 0.58 9.41 9.83
CA ALA A 104 -0.85 9.21 9.95
C ALA A 104 -1.46 10.50 10.47
N ALA A 105 -2.23 11.20 9.62
CA ALA A 105 -3.01 12.34 10.06
C ALA A 105 -3.87 11.83 11.22
N ALA A 106 -3.63 12.35 12.42
CA ALA A 106 -4.34 11.97 13.62
C ALA A 106 -5.83 11.92 13.29
N ALA A 107 -6.44 10.73 13.45
CA ALA A 107 -7.87 10.58 13.28
C ALA A 107 -8.56 11.70 14.08
N PRO A 108 -9.58 12.39 13.53
CA PRO A 108 -10.32 13.37 14.32
C PRO A 108 -10.93 12.61 15.51
N GLY A 109 -10.32 12.80 16.68
CA GLY A 109 -10.77 12.22 17.93
C GLY A 109 -12.18 12.71 18.20
N GLY A 110 -13.16 11.84 17.98
CA GLY A 110 -14.52 12.05 18.43
C GLY A 110 -14.56 11.88 19.94
N ASP A 111 -14.13 12.90 20.68
CA ASP A 111 -14.50 13.05 22.08
C ASP A 111 -15.72 13.98 22.14
N ALA A 112 -16.86 13.44 21.71
CA ALA A 112 -18.15 14.03 22.03
C ALA A 112 -18.42 13.70 23.50
N ALA A 113 -17.91 14.57 24.38
CA ALA A 113 -18.21 14.56 25.80
C ALA A 113 -19.73 14.46 26.01
N MET A 114 -20.19 13.35 26.58
CA MET A 114 -21.53 13.28 27.15
C MET A 114 -21.62 14.31 28.29
N PRO A 115 -22.64 15.18 28.33
CA PRO A 115 -22.84 16.03 29.50
C PRO A 115 -23.18 15.16 30.72
N ALA A 116 -22.44 15.34 31.80
CA ALA A 116 -22.69 14.69 33.08
C ALA A 116 -24.08 15.06 33.61
N ASN A 117 -24.83 14.04 34.02
CA ASN A 117 -26.16 14.17 34.64
C ASN A 117 -26.01 14.81 36.04
N PRO A 118 -26.71 15.92 36.38
CA PRO A 118 -26.55 16.64 37.65
C PRO A 118 -27.17 15.93 38.88
N ALA A 119 -27.41 14.62 38.84
CA ALA A 119 -28.15 13.91 39.88
C ALA A 119 -27.33 13.44 41.09
N ASP A 120 -26.02 13.72 41.16
CA ASP A 120 -25.12 13.13 42.18
C ASP A 120 -24.53 14.16 43.17
N GLN A 121 -25.23 15.26 43.44
CA GLN A 121 -24.91 16.17 44.55
C GLN A 121 -26.04 16.18 45.57
N ALA A 122 -26.12 15.14 46.40
CA ALA A 122 -26.95 15.15 47.59
C ALA A 122 -26.45 14.17 48.68
N VAL A 123 -25.20 14.27 49.15
CA VAL A 123 -24.88 13.86 50.53
C VAL A 123 -23.55 14.45 51.01
N ALA A 124 -23.64 15.41 51.95
CA ALA A 124 -22.80 15.58 53.15
C ALA A 124 -23.01 17.00 53.71
#